data_AF-A0A849C1Z8-F1
#
_entry.id   AF-A0A849C1Z8-F1
#
_cell.length_a   1.000
_cell.length_b   1.000
_cell.length_c   1.000
_cell.angle_alpha   90.00
_cell.angle_beta   90.00
_cell.angle_gamma   90.00
#
_symmetry.space_group_name_H-M   'P 1'
#
loop_
_entity.id
_entity.type
_entity.pdbx_description
1 polymer ?
#
loop_
_entity_poly.entity_id
_entity_poly.type
_entity_poly.pdbx_seq_one_letter_code
_entity_poly.pdbx_strand_id
1 'polypeptide(L)' 'MAITSVDLDPRLIERARALTGERSNRAVLDLALRRLIASKQKGAMIDGIAGLTDLESELGAPVVPPSESESA' A
#
# COMPACT_ATOMS: atom_id res chain seq x y z
N MET A 1 -2.09 -16.79 -17.75
CA MET A 1 -1.20 -16.04 -16.84
C MET A 1 0.19 -16.07 -17.46
N ALA A 2 0.76 -14.91 -17.81
CA ALA A 2 2.08 -14.86 -18.43
C ALA A 2 3.17 -15.16 -17.39
N ILE A 3 4.12 -16.02 -17.74
CA ILE A 3 5.30 -16.33 -16.93
C ILE A 3 6.46 -15.56 -17.56
N THR A 4 7.06 -14.67 -16.80
CA THR A 4 8.24 -13.91 -17.22
C THR A 4 9.44 -14.41 -16.43
N SER A 5 10.54 -14.71 -17.12
CA SER A 5 11.82 -15.04 -16.48
C SER A 5 12.53 -13.74 -16.11
N VAL A 6 13.02 -13.65 -14.87
CA VAL A 6 13.71 -12.48 -14.34
C VAL A 6 14.97 -12.96 -13.64
N ASP A 7 16.11 -12.38 -13.97
CA ASP A 7 17.37 -12.67 -13.29
C ASP A 7 17.41 -11.97 -11.93
N LEU A 8 17.75 -12.72 -10.90
CA LEU A 8 17.73 -12.30 -9.51
C LEU A 8 18.89 -12.96 -8.77
N ASP A 9 19.59 -12.17 -7.95
CA ASP A 9 20.59 -12.73 -7.04
C ASP A 9 19.93 -13.77 -6.11
N PRO A 10 20.35 -15.05 -6.16
CA PRO A 10 19.80 -16.11 -5.33
C PRO A 10 19.88 -15.79 -3.83
N ARG A 11 20.96 -15.12 -3.40
CA ARG A 11 21.17 -14.78 -1.98
C ARG A 11 20.17 -13.74 -1.49
N LEU A 12 19.82 -12.77 -2.35
CA LEU A 12 18.80 -11.76 -2.02
C LEU A 12 17.43 -12.40 -1.85
N ILE A 13 17.10 -13.34 -2.73
CA ILE A 13 15.82 -14.04 -2.70
C ILE A 13 15.70 -14.98 -1.50
N GLU A 14 16.76 -15.70 -1.15
CA GLU A 14 16.78 -16.53 0.07
C GLU A 14 16.58 -15.68 1.32
N ARG A 15 17.31 -14.56 1.44
CA ARG A 15 17.14 -13.63 2.55
C ARG A 15 15.73 -13.06 2.60
N ALA A 16 15.17 -12.69 1.45
CA ALA A 16 13.83 -12.15 1.38
C ALA A 16 12.78 -13.19 1.82
N ARG A 17 12.90 -14.45 1.38
CA ARG A 17 12.04 -15.56 1.86
C ARG A 17 12.14 -15.74 3.37
N ALA A 18 13.35 -15.72 3.92
CA ALA A 18 13.56 -15.88 5.36
C ALA A 18 12.90 -14.75 6.17
N LEU A 19 12.93 -13.52 5.65
CA LEU A 19 12.32 -12.35 6.29
C LEU A 19 10.80 -12.29 6.12
N THR A 20 10.25 -12.81 5.02
CA THR A 20 8.82 -12.74 4.73
C THR A 20 8.04 -14.01 5.10
N GLY A 21 8.73 -15.15 5.27
CA GLY A 21 8.10 -16.46 5.49
C GLY A 21 7.45 -17.06 4.23
N GLU A 22 7.71 -16.48 3.06
CA GLU A 22 7.02 -16.84 1.83
C GLU A 22 7.56 -18.13 1.19
N ARG A 23 6.63 -18.93 0.66
CA ARG A 23 6.93 -20.28 0.14
C ARG A 23 7.46 -20.28 -1.30
N SER A 24 7.35 -19.17 -2.03
CA SER A 24 7.79 -19.07 -3.43
C SER A 24 8.47 -17.74 -3.75
N ASN A 25 9.44 -17.76 -4.68
CA ASN A 25 10.08 -16.55 -5.22
C ASN A 25 9.04 -15.55 -5.74
N ARG A 26 8.02 -16.06 -6.42
CA ARG A 26 6.95 -15.23 -6.97
C ARG A 26 6.16 -14.52 -5.86
N ALA A 27 5.82 -15.22 -4.77
CA ALA A 27 5.09 -14.61 -3.66
C ALA A 27 5.94 -13.53 -2.96
N VAL A 28 7.24 -13.76 -2.80
CA VAL A 28 8.18 -12.75 -2.32
C VAL A 28 8.18 -11.51 -3.22
N LEU A 29 8.27 -11.71 -4.55
CA LEU A 29 8.26 -10.60 -5.50
C LEU A 29 6.94 -9.82 -5.47
N ASP A 30 5.80 -10.51 -5.47
CA ASP A 30 4.48 -9.86 -5.41
C ASP A 30 4.35 -9.02 -4.13
N LEU A 31 4.76 -9.57 -2.99
CA LEU A 31 4.75 -8.88 -1.71
C LEU A 31 5.69 -7.65 -1.72
N ALA A 32 6.88 -7.79 -2.29
CA ALA A 32 7.83 -6.69 -2.41
C ALA A 32 7.27 -5.55 -3.27
N LEU A 33 6.67 -5.87 -4.41
CA LEU A 33 6.05 -4.88 -5.31
C LEU A 33 4.88 -4.16 -4.63
N ARG A 34 3.98 -4.88 -3.96
CA ARG A 34 2.87 -4.28 -3.20
C ARG A 34 3.38 -3.31 -2.12
N ARG A 35 4.41 -3.73 -1.37
CA ARG A 35 5.01 -2.89 -0.32
C ARG A 35 5.72 -1.67 -0.90
N LEU A 36 6.39 -1.79 -2.05
CA LEU A 36 7.02 -0.66 -2.72
C LEU A 36 5.98 0.36 -3.18
N ILE A 37 4.91 -0.10 -3.84
CA ILE A 37 3.81 0.77 -4.28
C ILE A 37 3.20 1.50 -3.08
N ALA A 38 2.85 0.77 -2.02
CA ALA A 38 2.30 1.34 -0.80
C ALA A 38 3.28 2.36 -0.16
N SER A 39 4.57 2.03 -0.09
CA SER A 39 5.59 2.93 0.44
C SER A 39 5.73 4.21 -0.37
N LYS A 40 5.52 4.17 -1.69
CA LYS A 40 5.57 5.35 -2.55
C LYS A 40 4.28 6.16 -2.48
N GLN A 41 3.13 5.51 -2.41
CA GLN A 41 1.83 6.16 -2.22
C GLN A 41 1.71 6.82 -0.84
N LYS A 42 2.40 6.31 0.18
CA LYS A 42 2.43 6.93 1.52
C LYS A 42 2.91 8.37 1.50
N GLY A 43 3.86 8.73 0.62
CA GLY A 43 4.31 10.12 0.46
C GLY A 43 3.17 11.03 -0.02
N ALA A 44 2.51 10.64 -1.11
CA ALA A 44 1.35 11.37 -1.64
C ALA A 44 0.19 11.47 -0.63
N MET A 45 0.00 10.43 0.19
CA MET A 45 -0.98 10.45 1.28
C MET A 45 -0.61 11.48 2.37
N ILE A 46 0.67 11.55 2.76
CA ILE A 46 1.15 12.54 3.73
C ILE A 46 0.99 13.96 3.17
N ASP A 47 1.37 14.18 1.91
CA ASP A 47 1.22 15.47 1.24
C ASP A 47 -0.25 15.91 1.17
N GLY A 48 -1.16 14.97 0.88
CA GLY A 48 -2.60 15.20 0.88
C GLY A 48 -3.14 15.61 2.26
N ILE A 49 -2.70 14.94 3.34
CA ILE A 49 -3.09 15.29 4.71
C ILE A 49 -2.53 16.66 5.11
N ALA A 50 -1.28 16.96 4.75
CA ALA A 50 -0.65 18.25 5.05
C ALA A 50 -1.35 19.43 4.34
N GLY A 51 -2.05 19.16 3.24
CA GLY A 51 -2.87 20.16 2.52
C GLY A 51 -4.26 20.40 3.10
N LEU A 52 -4.69 19.66 4.12
CA LEU A 52 -5.99 19.86 4.78
C LEU A 52 -5.91 21.05 5.74
N THR A 53 -6.70 22.10 5.48
CA THR A 53 -6.70 23.32 6.31
C THR A 53 -7.51 23.18 7.60
N ASP A 54 -8.50 22.29 7.62
CA ASP A 54 -9.51 22.23 8.68
C ASP A 54 -9.32 20.99 9.58
N LEU A 55 -8.18 20.30 9.42
CA LEU A 55 -7.93 19.00 10.05
C LEU A 55 -8.05 19.06 11.57
N GLU A 56 -7.53 20.10 12.21
CA GLU A 56 -7.56 20.26 13.66
C GLU A 56 -8.98 20.40 14.22
N SER A 57 -9.90 20.98 13.43
CA SER A 57 -11.30 21.16 13.82
C SER A 57 -12.16 19.93 13.54
N GLU A 58 -11.81 19.16 12.51
CA GLU A 58 -12.53 17.96 12.09
C GLU A 58 -12.07 16.68 12.85
N LEU A 59 -10.86 16.69 13.44
CA LEU A 59 -10.35 15.58 14.25
C LEU A 59 -11.20 15.39 15.52
N GLY A 60 -12.07 14.39 15.52
CA GLY A 60 -12.98 14.10 16.62
C GLY A 60 -14.38 14.70 16.46
N ALA A 61 -14.65 15.35 15.33
CA ALA A 61 -16.01 15.75 14.97
C ALA A 61 -16.93 14.52 14.90
N PRO A 62 -18.22 14.65 15.24
CA PRO A 62 -19.19 13.56 15.11
C PRO A 62 -19.24 13.03 13.67
N VAL A 63 -19.11 11.72 13.51
CA VAL A 63 -19.23 11.09 12.18
C VAL A 63 -20.67 11.21 11.71
N VAL A 64 -20.89 11.99 10.66
CA VAL A 64 -22.19 12.09 9.99
C VAL A 64 -22.27 10.95 8.97
N PRO A 65 -23.22 10.01 9.10
CA PRO A 65 -23.44 9.02 8.04
C PRO A 65 -23.84 9.77 6.77
N PRO A 66 -23.38 9.35 5.58
CA PRO A 66 -23.82 9.96 4.34
C PRO A 66 -25.35 9.92 4.32
N SER A 67 -25.98 11.08 4.27
CA SER A 67 -27.42 11.19 4.10
C SER A 67 -27.75 10.50 2.78
N GLU A 68 -28.58 9.46 2.83
CA GLU A 68 -29.22 8.90 1.64
C GLU A 68 -30.05 10.02 1.00
N SER A 69 -29.45 10.78 0.09
CA SER A 69 -30.11 11.81 -0.71
C SER A 69 -29.30 11.97 -1.99
N GLU A 70 -29.82 11.80 -3.20
CA GLU A 70 -31.13 11.40 -3.70
C GLU A 70 -30.87 11.07 -5.18
N SER A 71 -31.23 9.88 -5.63
CA SER A 71 -31.36 9.61 -7.07
C SER A 71 -32.62 10.35 -7.54
N ALA A 72 -32.47 11.51 -8.16
CA ALA A 72 -33.53 12.19 -8.93
C ALA A 72 -32.93 12.79 -10.20
#